data_AF-A0A1J5IWJ1-F1
#
_entry.id   AF-A0A1J5IWJ1-F1
#
_cell.length_a   1.000
_cell.length_b   1.000
_cell.length_c   1.000
_cell.angle_alpha   90.00
_cell.angle_beta   90.00
_cell.angle_gamma   90.00
#
_symmetry.space_group_name_H-M   'P 1'
#
loop_
_entity.id
_entity.type
_entity.pdbx_description
1 polymer ?
#
loop_
_entity_poly.entity_id
_entity_poly.type
_entity_poly.pdbx_seq_one_letter_code
_entity_poly.pdbx_strand_id
1 'polypeptide(L)'
;MITIEFENQRVLDARNRLASAGSNLSTAMRDIGEYMVGATKQRFGTGTAPDGSKWAANSALTAKLKGHSKPLIGESKRLSNEIHYNANNSGVEIGSSLIYAATQQLGASKGDFGQTK
;
A
#
# COMPACT_ATOMS: atom_id res chain seq x y z
N MET A 1 -21.84 57.68 -17.40
CA MET A 1 -21.88 56.52 -16.48
C MET A 1 -21.31 55.34 -17.24
N ILE A 2 -20.21 54.74 -16.79
CA ILE A 2 -19.60 53.59 -17.47
C ILE A 2 -20.10 52.33 -16.77
N THR A 3 -20.72 51.44 -17.53
CA THR A 3 -21.11 50.10 -17.06
C THR A 3 -20.03 49.12 -17.48
N ILE A 4 -19.47 48.38 -16.53
CA ILE A 4 -18.50 47.31 -16.79
C ILE A 4 -19.24 45.98 -16.62
N GLU A 5 -19.39 45.23 -17.71
CA GLU A 5 -19.91 43.86 -17.69
C GLU A 5 -18.75 42.88 -17.59
N PHE A 6 -18.76 42.04 -16.55
CA PHE A 6 -17.76 40.99 -16.36
C PHE A 6 -18.27 39.67 -16.96
N GLU A 7 -17.64 39.22 -18.05
CA GLU A 7 -17.95 37.93 -18.67
C GLU A 7 -17.22 36.78 -17.93
N ASN A 8 -17.87 36.26 -16.89
CA ASN A 8 -17.30 35.28 -15.96
C ASN A 8 -17.43 33.82 -16.42
N GLN A 9 -17.87 33.57 -17.66
CA GLN A 9 -18.13 32.21 -18.16
C GLN A 9 -16.90 31.31 -18.05
N ARG A 10 -15.71 31.84 -18.38
CA ARG A 10 -14.44 31.10 -18.28
C ARG A 10 -14.12 30.65 -16.85
N VAL A 11 -14.48 31.46 -15.85
CA VAL A 11 -14.25 31.14 -14.42
C VAL A 11 -15.22 30.05 -13.97
N LEU A 12 -16.48 30.13 -14.39
CA LEU A 12 -17.50 29.13 -14.10
C LEU A 12 -17.18 27.78 -14.75
N ASP A 13 -16.70 27.79 -15.99
CA ASP A 13 -16.28 26.59 -16.71
C ASP A 13 -15.08 25.91 -16.03
N ALA A 14 -14.08 26.70 -15.61
CA ALA A 14 -12.92 26.19 -14.89
C ALA A 14 -13.31 25.59 -13.52
N ARG A 15 -14.20 26.26 -12.78
CA ARG A 15 -14.77 25.75 -11.53
C ARG A 15 -15.49 24.42 -11.75
N ASN A 16 -16.35 24.33 -12.76
CA ASN A 16 -17.14 23.13 -13.01
C ASN A 16 -16.24 21.96 -13.42
N ARG A 17 -15.20 22.20 -14.23
CA ARG A 17 -14.19 21.18 -14.55
C ARG A 17 -13.48 20.67 -13.31
N LEU A 18 -13.06 21.57 -12.42
CA LEU A 18 -12.41 21.17 -11.16
C LEU A 18 -13.36 20.36 -10.27
N ALA A 19 -14.61 20.81 -10.13
CA ALA A 19 -15.62 20.11 -9.34
C ALA A 19 -15.93 18.72 -9.91
N SER A 20 -16.02 18.59 -11.23
CA SER A 20 -16.25 17.30 -11.90
C SER A 20 -15.03 16.38 -11.83
N ALA A 21 -13.80 16.92 -11.88
CA ALA A 21 -12.59 16.12 -11.74
C ALA A 21 -12.44 15.56 -10.31
N GLY A 22 -12.83 16.32 -9.29
CA GLY A 22 -12.77 15.90 -7.89
C GLY A 22 -13.97 15.08 -7.41
N SER A 23 -15.07 15.01 -8.18
CA SER A 23 -16.30 14.35 -7.72
C SER A 23 -16.23 12.82 -7.81
N ASN A 24 -15.44 12.27 -8.73
CA ASN A 24 -15.25 10.84 -8.87
C ASN A 24 -13.78 10.46 -9.19
N LEU A 25 -12.99 10.29 -8.15
CA LEU A 25 -11.62 9.79 -8.19
C LEU A 25 -11.52 8.27 -8.22
N SER A 26 -12.65 7.53 -8.24
CA SER A 26 -12.61 6.07 -8.10
C SER A 26 -11.79 5.36 -9.18
N THR A 27 -11.72 5.90 -10.40
CA THR A 27 -10.82 5.38 -11.45
C THR A 27 -9.35 5.57 -11.07
N ALA A 28 -8.96 6.79 -10.70
CA ALA A 28 -7.59 7.08 -10.27
C ALA A 28 -7.20 6.25 -9.03
N MET A 29 -8.12 6.08 -8.07
CA MET A 29 -7.88 5.26 -6.89
C MET A 29 -7.73 3.77 -7.24
N ARG A 30 -8.46 3.25 -8.24
CA ARG A 30 -8.25 1.87 -8.73
C ARG A 30 -6.86 1.69 -9.32
N ASP A 31 -6.42 2.60 -10.18
CA ASP A 31 -5.09 2.56 -10.79
C ASP A 31 -3.97 2.61 -9.73
N ILE A 32 -4.14 3.49 -8.72
CA ILE A 32 -3.23 3.58 -7.59
C ILE A 32 -3.21 2.25 -6.81
N GLY A 33 -4.36 1.64 -6.56
CA GLY A 33 -4.47 0.35 -5.88
C GLY A 33 -3.76 -0.77 -6.62
N GLU A 34 -3.96 -0.88 -7.94
CA GLU A 34 -3.27 -1.87 -8.78
C GLU A 34 -1.75 -1.67 -8.74
N TYR A 35 -1.30 -0.42 -8.89
CA TYR A 35 0.11 -0.07 -8.77
C TYR A 35 0.68 -0.46 -7.41
N MET A 36 -0.03 -0.14 -6.31
CA MET A 36 0.42 -0.43 -4.96
C MET A 36 0.54 -1.93 -4.68
N VAL A 37 -0.36 -2.75 -5.24
CA VAL A 37 -0.22 -4.23 -5.16
C VAL A 37 1.04 -4.66 -5.89
N GLY A 38 1.27 -4.19 -7.12
CA GLY A 38 2.46 -4.50 -7.90
C GLY A 38 3.76 -4.10 -7.19
N ALA A 39 3.82 -2.85 -6.69
CA ALA A 39 4.95 -2.32 -5.96
C ALA A 39 5.22 -3.10 -4.66
N THR A 40 4.17 -3.51 -3.94
CA THR A 40 4.32 -4.33 -2.72
C THR A 40 4.87 -5.72 -3.04
N LYS A 41 4.38 -6.37 -4.11
CA LYS A 41 4.92 -7.66 -4.58
C LYS A 41 6.39 -7.53 -5.01
N GLN A 42 6.75 -6.45 -5.69
CA GLN A 42 8.14 -6.18 -6.07
C GLN A 42 9.05 -6.03 -4.84
N ARG A 43 8.58 -5.32 -3.80
CA ARG A 43 9.31 -5.15 -2.54
C ARG A 43 9.61 -6.49 -1.85
N PHE A 44 8.69 -7.46 -1.89
CA PHE A 44 8.97 -8.83 -1.45
C PHE A 44 10.07 -9.51 -2.27
N GLY A 45 10.12 -9.26 -3.58
CA GLY A 45 11.19 -9.74 -4.45
C GLY A 45 12.56 -9.12 -4.13
N THR A 46 12.60 -7.82 -3.86
CA THR A 46 13.85 -7.07 -3.64
C THR A 46 14.29 -6.97 -2.19
N GLY A 47 13.41 -7.31 -1.24
CA GLY A 47 13.62 -7.14 0.20
C GLY A 47 13.78 -5.68 0.60
N THR A 48 12.98 -4.79 0.03
CA THR A 48 13.09 -3.33 0.22
C THR A 48 11.80 -2.77 0.81
N ALA A 49 11.90 -1.91 1.82
CA ALA A 49 10.77 -1.21 2.43
C ALA A 49 10.25 -0.05 1.55
N PRO A 50 9.06 0.50 1.86
CA PRO A 50 8.50 1.63 1.10
C PRO A 50 9.39 2.89 1.07
N ASP A 51 10.20 3.10 2.09
CA ASP A 51 11.17 4.20 2.21
C ASP A 51 12.49 3.94 1.47
N GLY A 52 12.66 2.77 0.84
CA GLY A 52 13.87 2.37 0.13
C GLY A 52 14.90 1.63 0.97
N SER A 53 14.72 1.51 2.29
CA SER A 53 15.62 0.75 3.16
C SER A 53 15.52 -0.76 2.92
N LYS A 54 16.55 -1.53 3.26
CA LYS A 54 16.49 -3.00 3.21
C LYS A 54 15.80 -3.55 4.45
N TRP A 55 15.01 -4.60 4.27
CA TRP A 55 14.43 -5.31 5.41
C TRP A 55 15.51 -5.92 6.29
N ALA A 56 15.27 -5.89 7.60
CA ALA A 56 16.15 -6.53 8.57
C ALA A 56 16.32 -8.01 8.26
N ALA A 57 17.56 -8.49 8.29
CA ALA A 57 17.85 -9.89 8.03
C ALA A 57 17.27 -10.80 9.12
N ASN A 58 16.91 -12.02 8.74
CA ASN A 58 16.58 -13.05 9.72
C ASN A 58 17.83 -13.39 10.56
N SER A 59 17.61 -13.79 11.82
CA SER A 59 18.68 -14.41 12.61
C SER A 59 19.24 -15.67 11.91
N ALA A 60 20.49 -16.03 12.21
CA ALA A 60 21.10 -17.24 11.66
C ALA A 60 20.28 -18.51 11.96
N LEU A 61 19.72 -18.60 13.18
CA LEU A 61 18.84 -19.71 13.58
C LEU A 61 17.57 -19.74 12.73
N THR A 62 16.89 -18.60 12.58
CA THR A 62 15.66 -18.50 11.78
C THR A 62 15.94 -18.85 10.31
N ALA A 63 17.04 -18.36 9.74
CA ALA A 63 17.42 -18.65 8.36
C ALA A 63 17.70 -20.15 8.15
N LYS A 64 18.36 -20.80 9.12
CA LYS A 64 18.60 -22.25 9.11
C LYS A 64 17.29 -23.03 9.17
N LEU A 65 16.36 -22.66 10.06
CA LEU A 65 15.06 -23.32 10.20
C LEU A 65 14.19 -23.17 8.94
N LYS A 66 14.21 -22.00 8.30
CA LYS A 66 13.46 -21.74 7.06
C LYS A 66 14.10 -22.32 5.80
N GLY A 67 15.36 -22.74 5.86
CA GLY A 67 16.15 -23.14 4.68
C GLY A 67 16.53 -21.98 3.74
N HIS A 68 16.27 -20.71 4.11
CA HIS A 68 16.66 -19.54 3.33
C HIS A 68 16.79 -18.28 4.19
N SER A 69 17.61 -17.32 3.74
CA SER A 69 17.86 -16.06 4.47
C SER A 69 16.85 -14.95 4.19
N LYS A 70 15.97 -15.10 3.18
CA LYS A 70 15.00 -14.03 2.81
C LYS A 70 14.06 -13.66 3.97
N PRO A 71 14.08 -12.39 4.45
CA PRO A 71 13.16 -11.92 5.47
C PRO A 71 11.73 -11.79 4.93
N LEU A 72 10.74 -11.89 5.82
CA LEU A 72 9.29 -11.77 5.57
C LEU A 72 8.67 -12.72 4.52
N ILE A 73 9.47 -13.55 3.84
CA ILE A 73 9.00 -14.61 2.96
C ILE A 73 8.86 -15.90 3.78
N GLY A 74 7.64 -16.43 3.89
CA GLY A 74 7.38 -17.75 4.46
C GLY A 74 7.50 -18.87 3.42
N GLU A 75 7.51 -20.13 3.87
CA GLU A 75 7.62 -21.31 3.00
C GLU A 75 6.53 -21.36 1.92
N SER A 76 5.30 -21.04 2.30
CA SER A 76 4.14 -21.03 1.40
C SER A 76 4.10 -19.82 0.46
N LYS A 77 4.91 -18.78 0.72
CA LYS A 77 4.91 -17.50 -0.02
C LYS A 77 3.54 -16.83 -0.10
N ARG A 78 2.58 -17.20 0.76
CA ARG A 78 1.19 -16.71 0.70
C ARG A 78 1.12 -15.20 0.88
N LEU A 79 1.78 -14.64 1.89
CA LEU A 79 1.78 -13.19 2.14
C LEU A 79 2.22 -12.38 0.92
N SER A 80 3.31 -12.79 0.25
CA SER A 80 3.80 -12.09 -0.93
C SER A 80 2.88 -12.18 -2.14
N ASN A 81 1.98 -13.17 -2.18
CA ASN A 81 1.08 -13.40 -3.31
C ASN A 81 -0.34 -12.88 -3.05
N GLU A 82 -0.80 -12.90 -1.81
CA GLU A 82 -2.15 -12.56 -1.34
C GLU A 82 -2.21 -11.13 -0.78
N ILE A 83 -1.78 -10.17 -1.61
CA ILE A 83 -1.92 -8.73 -1.37
C ILE A 83 -3.09 -8.21 -2.21
N HIS A 84 -4.03 -7.55 -1.55
CA HIS A 84 -5.27 -7.04 -2.13
C HIS A 84 -5.41 -5.55 -1.84
N TYR A 85 -6.19 -4.85 -2.66
CA TYR A 85 -6.57 -3.46 -2.42
C TYR A 85 -8.08 -3.29 -2.44
N ASN A 86 -8.56 -2.26 -1.75
CA ASN A 86 -9.91 -1.75 -1.87
C ASN A 86 -9.82 -0.26 -2.20
N ALA A 87 -10.48 0.17 -3.28
CA ALA A 87 -10.44 1.54 -3.76
C ALA A 87 -11.86 2.11 -3.83
N ASN A 88 -12.02 3.31 -3.28
CA ASN A 88 -13.27 4.07 -3.34
C ASN A 88 -12.96 5.52 -3.75
N ASN A 89 -13.97 6.39 -3.72
CA ASN A 89 -13.79 7.79 -4.13
C ASN A 89 -12.83 8.59 -3.22
N SER A 90 -12.70 8.17 -1.97
CA SER A 90 -11.96 8.87 -0.93
C SER A 90 -10.52 8.36 -0.77
N GLY A 91 -10.20 7.18 -1.30
CA GLY A 91 -8.86 6.62 -1.17
C GLY A 91 -8.71 5.15 -1.54
N VAL A 92 -7.54 4.63 -1.18
CA VAL A 92 -7.11 3.25 -1.41
C VAL A 92 -6.60 2.65 -0.11
N GLU A 93 -7.09 1.46 0.20
CA GLU A 93 -6.58 0.59 1.25
C GLU A 93 -5.85 -0.59 0.62
N ILE A 94 -4.74 -1.03 1.22
CA ILE A 94 -3.96 -2.19 0.78
C ILE A 94 -3.64 -3.09 1.97
N GLY A 95 -3.70 -4.40 1.77
CA GLY A 95 -3.36 -5.35 2.82
C GLY A 95 -3.48 -6.80 2.40
N SER A 96 -3.54 -7.68 3.40
CA SER A 96 -3.75 -9.12 3.25
C SER A 96 -4.73 -9.60 4.31
N SER A 97 -5.54 -10.60 3.97
CA SER A 97 -6.49 -11.25 4.89
C SER A 97 -5.84 -12.31 5.80
N LEU A 98 -4.54 -12.54 5.65
CA LEU A 98 -3.80 -13.50 6.46
C LEU A 98 -3.67 -13.01 7.90
N ILE A 99 -3.99 -13.86 8.88
CA ILE A 99 -3.98 -13.52 10.31
C ILE A 99 -2.64 -12.93 10.78
N TYR A 100 -1.54 -13.38 10.19
CA TYR A 100 -0.20 -12.94 10.55
C TYR A 100 0.23 -11.65 9.84
N ALA A 101 -0.54 -11.13 8.88
CA ALA A 101 -0.15 -10.00 8.02
C ALA A 101 0.15 -8.74 8.84
N ALA A 102 -0.68 -8.47 9.85
CA ALA A 102 -0.47 -7.36 10.77
C ALA A 102 0.90 -7.47 11.48
N THR A 103 1.27 -8.67 11.93
CA THR A 103 2.58 -8.92 12.56
C THR A 103 3.74 -8.69 11.60
N GLN A 104 3.63 -9.06 10.32
CA GLN A 104 4.72 -8.75 9.38
C GLN A 104 4.81 -7.27 9.02
N GLN A 105 3.69 -6.55 9.05
CA GLN A 105 3.66 -5.12 8.74
C GLN A 105 4.12 -4.25 9.91
N LEU A 106 3.68 -4.58 11.12
CA LEU A 106 3.87 -3.77 12.33
C LEU A 106 4.98 -4.30 13.23
N GLY A 107 5.44 -5.52 12.97
CA GLY A 107 6.34 -6.24 13.85
C GLY A 107 5.62 -6.90 15.03
N ALA A 108 6.40 -7.65 15.80
CA ALA A 108 6.04 -8.18 17.10
C ALA A 108 7.29 -8.27 17.96
N SER A 109 7.14 -8.06 19.25
CA SER A 109 8.19 -8.26 20.24
C SER A 109 8.41 -9.74 20.53
N LYS A 110 9.61 -10.06 21.02
CA LYS A 110 9.91 -11.42 21.48
C LYS A 110 8.97 -11.77 22.63
N GLY A 111 8.21 -12.85 22.46
CA GLY A 111 7.25 -13.34 23.46
C GLY A 111 5.79 -13.03 23.18
N ASP A 112 5.48 -12.19 22.16
CA ASP A 112 4.11 -11.80 21.80
C ASP A 112 3.21 -13.00 21.44
N PHE A 113 3.82 -14.11 21.01
CA PHE A 113 3.11 -15.35 20.62
C PHE A 113 3.36 -16.51 21.58
N GLY A 114 3.81 -16.22 22.80
CA GLY A 114 4.07 -17.21 23.84
C GLY A 114 5.53 -17.25 24.30
N GLN A 115 5.74 -17.81 25.48
CA GLN A 115 7.08 -18.06 26.02
C GLN A 115 7.54 -19.48 25.69
N THR A 116 8.83 -19.63 25.40
CA THR A 116 9.47 -20.94 25.39
C THR A 116 9.32 -21.55 26.78
N LYS A 117 8.69 -22.72 26.88
CA LYS A 117 8.79 -23.56 28.09
C LYS A 117 10.19 -24.12 28.22
#